data_AF-A0A1Y6KA87-F1
#
_entry.id   AF-A0A1Y6KA87-F1
#
_cell.length_a   1.000
_cell.length_b   1.000
_cell.length_c   1.000
_cell.angle_alpha   90.00
_cell.angle_beta   90.00
_cell.angle_gamma   90.00
#
_symmetry.space_group_name_H-M   'P 1'
#
loop_
_entity.id
_entity.type
_entity.pdbx_description
1 polymer ?
#
loop_
_entity_poly.entity_id
_entity_poly.type
_entity_poly.pdbx_seq_one_letter_code
_entity_poly.pdbx_strand_id
1 'polypeptide(L)'
;MRAALKAQRNKTDRADALGIAQIMRTDWFRRAHIRTAPCYRLRLLLTHRRNLKRRCLDIENAARHSQKAFGIRLSHVGRGGFA
;
A
#
# COMPACT_ATOMS: atom_id res chain seq x y z
N MET A 1 -13.90 11.20 -12.32
CA MET A 1 -13.01 11.60 -13.44
C MET A 1 -12.97 10.58 -14.58
N ARG A 2 -12.57 9.32 -14.34
CA ARG A 2 -12.50 8.26 -15.39
C ARG A 2 -13.81 8.05 -16.17
N ALA A 3 -14.97 8.12 -15.51
CA ALA A 3 -16.27 7.95 -16.17
C ALA A 3 -16.63 9.10 -17.13
N ALA A 4 -16.28 10.36 -16.79
CA ALA A 4 -16.58 11.53 -17.60
C ALA A 4 -15.77 11.55 -18.91
N LEU A 5 -14.50 11.14 -18.85
CA LEU A 5 -13.64 11.01 -20.04
C LEU A 5 -13.96 9.76 -20.86
N LYS A 6 -14.46 8.69 -20.22
CA LYS A 6 -14.87 7.45 -20.90
C LYS A 6 -16.21 7.58 -21.65
N ALA A 7 -17.00 8.61 -21.35
CA ALA A 7 -18.22 8.93 -22.10
C ALA A 7 -17.93 9.47 -23.51
N GLN A 8 -16.68 9.91 -23.79
CA GLN A 8 -16.27 10.27 -25.13
C GLN A 8 -15.97 9.00 -25.94
N ARG A 9 -16.79 8.79 -26.97
CA ARG A 9 -16.79 7.57 -27.81
C ARG A 9 -15.53 7.43 -28.68
N ASN A 10 -14.91 8.54 -29.07
CA ASN A 10 -13.72 8.58 -29.90
C ASN A 10 -12.57 9.32 -29.19
N LYS A 11 -11.39 8.72 -29.19
CA LYS A 11 -10.17 9.30 -28.60
C LYS A 11 -9.51 10.24 -29.62
N THR A 12 -9.50 11.54 -29.32
CA THR A 12 -8.79 12.56 -30.11
C THR A 12 -8.23 13.62 -29.15
N ASP A 13 -7.09 14.22 -29.46
CA ASP A 13 -6.47 15.24 -28.59
C ASP A 13 -7.41 16.43 -28.32
N ARG A 14 -8.20 16.81 -29.33
CA ARG A 14 -9.21 17.87 -29.22
C ARG A 14 -10.32 17.51 -28.22
N ALA A 15 -10.82 16.27 -28.26
CA ALA A 15 -11.88 15.83 -27.36
C ALA A 15 -11.37 15.68 -25.92
N ASP A 16 -10.13 15.21 -25.75
CA ASP A 16 -9.47 15.11 -24.45
C ASP A 16 -9.27 16.46 -23.80
N ALA A 17 -8.76 17.45 -24.55
CA ALA A 17 -8.59 18.82 -24.06
C ALA A 17 -9.93 19.43 -23.62
N LEU A 18 -11.00 19.23 -24.41
CA LEU A 18 -12.35 19.66 -24.06
C LEU A 18 -12.88 18.95 -22.80
N GLY A 19 -12.63 17.65 -22.66
CA GLY A 19 -13.03 16.86 -21.49
C GLY A 19 -12.34 17.35 -20.21
N ILE A 20 -11.04 17.66 -20.28
CA ILE A 20 -10.29 18.25 -19.16
C ILE A 20 -10.86 19.63 -18.82
N ALA A 21 -11.09 20.49 -19.82
CA ALA A 21 -11.65 21.82 -19.60
C ALA A 21 -13.04 21.78 -18.94
N GLN A 22 -13.89 20.83 -19.33
CA GLN A 22 -15.20 20.61 -18.70
C GLN A 22 -15.04 20.23 -17.24
N ILE A 23 -14.15 19.29 -16.92
CA ILE A 23 -13.90 18.83 -15.55
C ILE A 23 -13.34 19.95 -14.67
N MET A 24 -12.47 20.80 -15.22
CA MET A 24 -11.96 21.98 -14.51
C MET A 24 -13.07 23.01 -14.26
N ARG A 25 -14.01 23.19 -15.19
CA ARG A 25 -15.11 24.16 -15.07
C ARG A 25 -16.19 23.73 -14.08
N THR A 26 -16.49 22.43 -13.98
CA THR A 26 -17.54 21.92 -13.09
C THR A 26 -17.06 21.71 -11.65
N ASP A 27 -15.86 22.18 -11.30
CA ASP A 27 -15.19 21.94 -10.02
C ASP A 27 -15.09 20.45 -9.64
N TRP A 28 -15.09 19.59 -10.65
CA TRP A 28 -14.88 18.15 -10.49
C TRP A 28 -13.39 17.79 -10.46
N PHE A 29 -12.52 18.79 -10.64
CA PHE A 29 -11.08 18.68 -10.44
C PHE A 29 -10.72 19.11 -9.01
N ARG A 30 -10.05 18.22 -8.28
CA ARG A 30 -9.38 18.57 -7.02
C ARG A 30 -7.88 18.56 -7.24
N ARG A 31 -7.18 19.61 -6.79
CA ARG A 31 -5.71 19.68 -6.82
C ARG A 31 -5.15 18.47 -6.06
N ALA A 32 -4.56 17.53 -6.80
CA ALA A 32 -3.85 16.42 -6.20
C ALA A 32 -2.44 16.89 -5.81
N HIS A 33 -2.05 16.66 -4.55
CA HIS A 33 -0.67 16.87 -4.14
C HIS A 33 0.23 15.86 -4.88
N ILE A 34 1.17 16.37 -5.68
CA ILE A 34 2.17 15.52 -6.33
C ILE A 34 3.04 14.90 -5.24
N ARG A 35 3.10 13.58 -5.18
CA ARG A 35 3.92 12.89 -4.17
C ARG A 35 5.38 13.30 -4.39
N THR A 36 5.95 13.99 -3.41
CA THR A 36 7.35 14.43 -3.46
C THR A 36 8.27 13.25 -3.16
N ALA A 37 9.53 13.34 -3.60
CA ALA A 37 10.53 12.29 -3.32
C ALA A 37 10.65 11.95 -1.81
N PRO A 38 10.60 12.92 -0.86
CA PRO A 38 10.55 12.63 0.56
C PRO A 38 9.35 11.78 0.98
N CYS A 39 8.14 12.06 0.47
CA CYS A 39 6.94 11.27 0.78
C CYS A 39 7.09 9.81 0.32
N TYR A 40 7.70 9.58 -0.85
CA TYR A 40 7.98 8.23 -1.33
C TYR A 40 8.98 7.50 -0.42
N ARG A 41 10.07 8.16 -0.03
CA ARG A 41 11.07 7.60 0.89
C ARG A 41 10.46 7.24 2.24
N LEU A 42 9.67 8.12 2.84
CA LEU A 42 9.00 7.86 4.11
C LEU A 42 8.06 6.66 4.01
N ARG A 43 7.24 6.60 2.95
CA ARG A 43 6.29 5.49 2.77
C ARG A 43 7.01 4.16 2.52
N LEU A 44 8.13 4.19 1.80
CA LEU A 44 9.00 3.04 1.58
C LEU A 44 9.55 2.52 2.91
N LEU A 45 10.13 3.41 3.74
CA LEU A 45 10.67 3.06 5.06
C LEU A 45 9.62 2.44 5.98
N LEU A 46 8.42 3.03 6.06
CA LEU A 46 7.32 2.49 6.86
C LEU A 46 6.88 1.10 6.38
N THR A 47 6.86 0.90 5.06
CA THR A 47 6.53 -0.38 4.44
C THR A 47 7.59 -1.43 4.77
N HIS A 48 8.88 -1.10 4.63
CA HIS A 48 9.97 -2.02 5.01
C HIS A 48 9.95 -2.35 6.50
N ARG A 49 9.76 -1.38 7.39
CA ARG A 49 9.64 -1.64 8.83
C ARG A 49 8.53 -2.65 9.14
N ARG A 50 7.35 -2.49 8.52
CA ARG A 50 6.23 -3.42 8.70
C ARG A 50 6.57 -4.81 8.16
N ASN A 51 7.21 -4.89 7.00
CA ASN A 51 7.63 -6.15 6.40
C ASN A 51 8.67 -6.88 7.26
N LEU A 52 9.72 -6.19 7.72
CA LEU A 52 10.73 -6.78 8.59
C LEU A 52 10.12 -7.33 9.88
N LYS A 53 9.26 -6.55 10.55
CA LYS A 53 8.56 -7.01 11.76
C LYS A 53 7.75 -8.27 11.50
N ARG A 54 7.01 -8.33 10.38
CA ARG A 54 6.24 -9.52 9.99
C ARG A 54 7.13 -10.71 9.70
N ARG A 55 8.21 -10.53 8.93
CA ARG A 55 9.14 -11.61 8.60
C ARG A 55 9.80 -12.22 9.84
N CYS A 56 10.17 -11.41 10.83
CA CYS A 56 10.66 -11.92 12.10
C CYS A 56 9.63 -12.82 12.79
N LEU A 57 8.36 -12.39 12.86
CA LEU A 57 7.28 -13.19 13.45
C LEU A 57 7.01 -14.47 12.65
N ASP A 58 7.05 -14.40 11.32
CA ASP A 58 6.85 -15.56 10.46
C ASP A 58 7.93 -16.62 10.71
N ILE A 59 9.19 -16.21 10.86
CA ILE A 59 10.32 -17.11 11.17
C ILE A 59 10.15 -17.72 12.57
N GLU A 60 9.85 -16.90 13.58
CA GLU A 60 9.58 -17.37 14.95
C GLU A 60 8.44 -18.41 14.97
N ASN A 61 7.37 -18.14 14.22
CA ASN A 61 6.25 -19.06 14.09
C ASN A 61 6.66 -20.33 13.34
N ALA A 62 7.40 -20.25 12.24
CA ALA A 62 7.85 -21.42 11.49
C ALA A 62 8.67 -22.38 12.38
N ALA A 63 9.58 -21.84 13.19
CA ALA A 63 10.34 -22.61 14.17
C ALA A 63 9.46 -23.25 15.26
N ARG A 64 8.45 -22.53 15.75
CA ARG A 64 7.48 -23.10 16.72
C ARG A 64 6.67 -24.24 16.10
N HIS A 65 6.20 -24.07 14.86
CA HIS A 65 5.41 -25.09 14.17
C HIS A 65 6.22 -26.36 13.92
N SER A 66 7.51 -26.24 13.56
CA SER A 66 8.37 -27.42 13.36
C SER A 66 8.54 -28.20 14.67
N GLN A 67 8.80 -27.55 15.80
CA GLN A 67 8.93 -28.22 17.09
C GLN A 67 7.62 -28.84 17.56
N LYS A 68 6.49 -28.17 17.31
CA LYS A 68 5.15 -28.72 17.59
C LYS A 68 4.90 -30.02 16.84
N ALA A 69 5.40 -30.17 15.61
CA ALA A 69 5.28 -31.41 14.84
C ALA A 69 5.99 -32.60 15.52
N PHE A 70 7.03 -32.35 16.31
CA PHE A 70 7.73 -33.35 17.12
C PHE A 70 7.15 -33.52 18.54
N GLY A 71 5.98 -32.94 18.83
CA GLY A 71 5.34 -33.01 20.16
C GLY A 71 5.98 -32.10 21.22
N ILE A 72 6.96 -31.28 20.85
CA ILE A 72 7.64 -30.37 21.77
C ILE A 72 6.81 -29.09 21.90
N ARG A 73 6.26 -28.86 23.11
CA ARG A 73 5.55 -27.63 23.45
C ARG A 73 6.50 -26.63 24.08
N LEU A 74 6.94 -25.64 23.31
CA LEU A 74 7.60 -24.46 23.86
C LEU A 74 6.59 -23.63 24.69
N SER A 75 6.67 -23.68 26.01
CA SER A 75 5.99 -22.72 26.89
C SER A 75 6.80 -21.42 26.99
N HIS A 76 6.13 -20.27 27.10
CA HIS A 76 6.70 -18.93 27.34
C HIS A 76 7.85 -18.42 26.44
N VAL A 77 8.18 -19.09 25.32
CA VAL A 77 9.17 -18.58 24.36
C VAL A 77 8.50 -17.57 23.42
N GLY A 78 8.29 -16.36 23.89
CA GLY A 78 7.78 -15.24 23.10
C GLY A 78 8.37 -13.93 23.62
N ARG A 79 8.40 -12.89 22.78
CA ARG A 79 8.96 -11.57 23.12
C ARG A 79 8.32 -10.88 24.34
N GLY A 80 7.29 -11.46 24.96
CA GLY A 80 6.70 -11.03 26.23
C GLY A 80 7.37 -11.60 27.49
N GLY A 81 8.39 -12.46 27.35
CA GLY A 81 9.14 -13.04 28.48
C GLY A 81 10.49 -12.38 28.78
N PHE A 82 10.85 -11.32 28.04
CA PHE A 82 11.97 -10.44 28.38
C PHE A 82 11.38 -9.13 28.91
N ALA A 83 10.99 -9.16 30.18
CA ALA A 83 10.72 -7.99 31.01
C ALA A 83 11.66 -8.05 32.22
#